data_AF-A0A1F5G770-F1
#
_entry.id   AF-A0A1F5G770-F1
#
_cell.length_a   1.000
_cell.length_b   1.000
_cell.length_c   1.000
_cell.angle_alpha   90.00
_cell.angle_beta   90.00
_cell.angle_gamma   90.00
#
_symmetry.space_group_name_H-M   'P 1'
#
loop_
_entity.id
_entity.type
_entity.pdbx_description
1 polymer ?
#
loop_
_entity_poly.entity_id
_entity_poly.type
_entity_poly.pdbx_seq_one_letter_code
_entity_poly.pdbx_strand_id
1 'polypeptide(L)'
;MKFNLKPAAKPTDQPAVAKAMAGEAQMGLGITSVQDIIAPSAIEVDFSFQKIGNSFFRTLFVSGYPRFVNANWLSPLINFDHPLTTAMYIYPVEGKDIMDDLRRKVGEMEAEIQSDTERGRIADPATKVKLEDAKKLQTQLAKGAEHFFQFGLYITVTAKTLEELNKITQQAQSTLGSLLIIAKPASLQIEQAFKTTLPTAHDRLMITRNMDTTSLATTFPFTSSELTQNQGVLYGINEHNGSLIILDRFSMENANMVIFAKSGAGKSYLVKLEALRSLMFDTEVIIIDPENEYQKLCEAVGGQYINFSFSAKAKINPFDLSQIYEEGQSELGQKVLSLHSLFKIIMGQISPQEEALLDRAIIMTYRQKGITPDPGTQKKEPPLLEDLYKVLVGMEEAAAESLAARLEKYVKGSS
;
A
#
# COMPACT_ATOMS: atom_id res chain seq x y z
N MET A 1 -24.56 -42.85 -7.39
CA MET A 1 -25.74 -42.11 -7.92
C MET A 1 -25.73 -42.23 -9.43
N LYS A 2 -26.69 -42.97 -10.02
CA LYS A 2 -26.87 -43.09 -11.48
C LYS A 2 -27.90 -42.03 -11.92
N PHE A 3 -27.49 -41.07 -12.74
CA PHE A 3 -28.40 -40.10 -13.35
C PHE A 3 -28.99 -40.68 -14.63
N ASN A 4 -30.32 -40.71 -14.70
CA ASN A 4 -31.09 -41.22 -15.84
C ASN A 4 -31.59 -40.02 -16.65
N LEU A 5 -31.02 -39.80 -17.83
CA LEU A 5 -31.46 -38.76 -18.77
C LEU A 5 -32.54 -39.32 -19.69
N LYS A 6 -33.74 -38.73 -19.65
CA LYS A 6 -34.82 -38.98 -20.63
C LYS A 6 -34.42 -38.43 -22.02
N PRO A 7 -34.83 -39.07 -23.12
CA PRO A 7 -34.51 -38.59 -24.47
C PRO A 7 -35.42 -37.42 -24.90
N ALA A 8 -34.85 -36.54 -25.71
CA ALA A 8 -35.47 -35.33 -26.26
C ALA A 8 -36.59 -35.66 -27.26
N ALA A 9 -37.69 -34.90 -27.20
CA ALA A 9 -38.78 -34.96 -28.16
C ALA A 9 -38.35 -34.38 -29.53
N LYS A 10 -38.80 -35.00 -30.62
CA LYS A 10 -38.55 -34.56 -32.00
C LYS A 10 -39.30 -33.25 -32.32
N PRO A 11 -38.77 -32.42 -33.24
CA PRO A 11 -39.39 -31.15 -33.60
C PRO A 11 -40.61 -31.36 -34.50
N THR A 12 -41.73 -30.75 -34.15
CA THR A 12 -42.92 -30.65 -35.00
C THR A 12 -42.75 -29.50 -35.99
N ASP A 13 -42.89 -29.81 -37.28
CA ASP A 13 -43.01 -28.85 -38.39
C ASP A 13 -44.13 -27.84 -38.12
N GLN A 14 -43.79 -26.55 -38.00
CA GLN A 14 -44.75 -25.46 -38.08
C GLN A 14 -44.20 -24.33 -38.98
N PRO A 15 -44.61 -24.29 -40.27
CA PRO A 15 -44.14 -23.27 -41.22
C PRO A 15 -44.57 -21.83 -40.89
N ALA A 16 -45.45 -21.63 -39.89
CA ALA A 16 -45.87 -20.29 -39.44
C ALA A 16 -44.83 -19.59 -38.55
N VAL A 17 -44.07 -20.34 -37.73
CA VAL A 17 -43.05 -19.76 -36.82
C VAL A 17 -41.81 -19.32 -37.61
N ALA A 18 -41.41 -20.11 -38.61
CA ALA A 18 -40.29 -19.77 -39.50
C ALA A 18 -40.54 -18.48 -40.31
N LYS A 19 -41.80 -18.21 -40.69
CA LYS A 19 -42.17 -17.02 -41.45
C LYS A 19 -42.25 -15.75 -40.57
N ALA A 20 -42.62 -15.89 -39.30
CA ALA A 20 -42.59 -14.79 -38.32
C ALA A 20 -41.15 -14.43 -37.92
N MET A 21 -40.29 -15.42 -37.67
CA MET A 21 -38.87 -15.20 -37.37
C MET A 21 -38.10 -14.61 -38.57
N ALA A 22 -38.48 -14.95 -39.81
CA ALA A 22 -37.91 -14.34 -41.01
C ALA A 22 -38.30 -12.86 -41.18
N GLY A 23 -39.52 -12.47 -40.76
CA GLY A 23 -40.00 -11.08 -40.79
C GLY A 23 -39.37 -10.21 -39.71
N GLU A 24 -39.20 -10.73 -38.49
CA GLU A 24 -38.47 -10.04 -37.41
C GLU A 24 -36.97 -9.91 -37.72
N ALA A 25 -36.36 -10.96 -38.30
CA ALA A 25 -34.98 -10.90 -38.78
C ALA A 25 -34.79 -9.90 -39.93
N GLN A 26 -35.80 -9.69 -40.77
CA GLN A 26 -35.77 -8.67 -41.83
C GLN A 26 -35.94 -7.24 -41.31
N MET A 27 -36.74 -7.01 -40.25
CA MET A 27 -36.87 -5.70 -39.60
C MET A 27 -35.60 -5.29 -38.85
N GLY A 28 -34.87 -6.23 -38.25
CA GLY A 28 -33.61 -5.98 -37.56
C GLY A 28 -32.45 -5.52 -38.48
N LEU A 29 -32.52 -5.84 -39.78
CA LEU A 29 -31.49 -5.48 -40.77
C LEU A 29 -31.43 -3.99 -41.12
N GLY A 30 -32.41 -3.19 -40.69
CA GLY A 30 -32.49 -1.74 -40.97
C GLY A 30 -32.38 -0.84 -39.73
N ILE A 31 -32.15 -1.42 -38.54
CA ILE A 31 -32.03 -0.67 -37.28
C ILE A 31 -30.55 -0.47 -37.00
N THR A 32 -30.14 0.76 -36.67
CA THR A 32 -28.77 1.08 -36.27
C THR A 32 -28.35 0.17 -35.12
N SER A 33 -27.35 -0.68 -35.36
CA SER A 33 -26.82 -1.58 -34.36
C SER A 33 -25.86 -0.85 -33.42
N VAL A 34 -25.57 -1.43 -32.25
CA VAL A 34 -24.51 -0.91 -31.37
C VAL A 34 -23.17 -0.87 -32.10
N GLN A 35 -22.92 -1.83 -33.00
CA GLN A 35 -21.70 -1.87 -33.82
C GLN A 35 -21.62 -0.65 -34.74
N ASP A 36 -22.73 -0.23 -35.36
CA ASP A 36 -22.77 0.96 -36.22
C ASP A 36 -22.53 2.26 -35.44
N ILE A 37 -22.92 2.31 -34.16
CA ILE A 37 -22.71 3.48 -33.28
C ILE A 37 -21.24 3.59 -32.84
N ILE A 38 -20.59 2.47 -32.54
CA ILE A 38 -19.21 2.46 -32.01
C ILE A 38 -18.13 2.32 -33.09
N ALA A 39 -18.50 1.88 -34.30
CA ALA A 39 -17.57 1.70 -35.39
C ALA A 39 -16.94 3.05 -35.77
N PRO A 40 -15.61 3.12 -35.92
CA PRO A 40 -14.97 4.33 -36.39
C PRO A 40 -15.37 4.61 -37.85
N SER A 41 -15.40 5.89 -38.23
CA SER A 41 -15.73 6.31 -39.59
C SER A 41 -14.74 5.80 -40.65
N ALA A 42 -13.47 5.61 -40.27
CA ALA A 42 -12.42 5.04 -41.11
C ALA A 42 -11.29 4.44 -40.26
N ILE A 43 -10.61 3.44 -40.82
CA ILE A 43 -9.37 2.87 -40.29
C ILE A 43 -8.37 2.84 -41.44
N GLU A 44 -7.21 3.47 -41.23
CA GLU A 44 -6.08 3.38 -42.15
C GLU A 44 -5.07 2.38 -41.59
N VAL A 45 -4.74 1.33 -42.34
CA VAL A 45 -3.81 0.29 -41.92
C VAL A 45 -2.53 0.42 -42.74
N ASP A 46 -1.41 0.65 -42.07
CA ASP A 46 -0.07 0.69 -42.65
C ASP A 46 0.69 -0.61 -42.30
N PHE A 47 1.92 -0.76 -42.77
CA PHE A 47 2.75 -1.92 -42.48
C PHE A 47 3.16 -1.99 -41.01
N SER A 48 3.38 -0.88 -40.33
CA SER A 48 3.93 -0.87 -38.96
C SER A 48 3.05 -0.20 -37.91
N PHE A 49 1.94 0.42 -38.32
CA PHE A 49 1.00 1.12 -37.46
C PHE A 49 -0.38 1.14 -38.13
N GLN A 50 -1.40 1.54 -37.38
CA GLN A 50 -2.70 1.89 -37.94
C GLN A 50 -3.20 3.19 -37.34
N LYS A 51 -4.11 3.86 -38.04
CA LYS A 51 -4.76 5.08 -37.59
C LYS A 51 -6.25 4.85 -37.49
N ILE A 52 -6.81 5.15 -36.32
CA ILE A 52 -8.26 5.11 -36.07
C ILE A 52 -8.66 6.51 -35.60
N GLY A 53 -9.50 7.18 -36.39
CA GLY A 53 -9.83 8.59 -36.17
C GLY A 53 -8.57 9.47 -36.16
N ASN A 54 -8.33 10.16 -35.05
CA ASN A 54 -7.20 11.09 -34.89
C ASN A 54 -6.05 10.52 -34.03
N SER A 55 -5.99 9.20 -33.86
CA SER A 55 -4.97 8.54 -33.05
C SER A 55 -4.27 7.44 -33.86
N PHE A 56 -2.97 7.30 -33.62
CA PHE A 56 -2.14 6.25 -34.19
C PHE A 56 -1.90 5.16 -33.15
N PHE A 57 -1.89 3.92 -33.61
CA PHE A 57 -1.73 2.73 -32.78
C PHE A 57 -0.62 1.85 -33.34
N ARG A 58 0.20 1.32 -32.45
CA ARG A 58 1.18 0.27 -32.78
C ARG A 58 1.20 -0.78 -31.70
N THR A 59 1.04 -2.04 -32.10
CA THR A 59 1.13 -3.17 -31.19
C THR A 59 2.48 -3.87 -31.33
N LEU A 60 3.10 -4.08 -30.18
CA LEU A 60 4.29 -4.91 -29.99
C LEU A 60 3.85 -6.28 -29.47
N PHE A 61 4.50 -7.34 -29.96
CA PHE A 61 4.44 -8.66 -29.36
C PHE A 61 5.78 -9.00 -28.73
N VAL A 62 5.74 -9.73 -27.62
CA VAL A 62 6.96 -10.19 -26.95
C VAL A 62 7.39 -11.54 -27.52
N SER A 63 8.62 -11.60 -28.04
CA SER A 63 9.17 -12.75 -28.75
C SER A 63 10.23 -13.51 -27.94
N GLY A 64 10.79 -12.87 -26.91
CA GLY A 64 11.83 -13.42 -26.05
C GLY A 64 11.73 -12.86 -24.64
N TYR A 65 12.02 -13.71 -23.66
CA TYR A 65 11.96 -13.42 -22.24
C TYR A 65 13.33 -13.68 -21.59
N PRO A 66 13.66 -12.99 -20.48
CA PRO A 66 14.84 -13.31 -19.69
C PRO A 66 14.78 -14.77 -19.20
N ARG A 67 15.97 -15.37 -18.99
CA ARG A 67 16.08 -16.75 -18.48
C ARG A 67 15.59 -16.89 -17.04
N PHE A 68 15.72 -15.83 -16.24
CA PHE A 68 15.27 -15.77 -14.85
C PHE A 68 14.45 -14.52 -14.64
N VAL A 69 13.33 -14.66 -13.94
CA VAL A 69 12.44 -13.56 -13.59
C VAL A 69 12.29 -13.49 -12.08
N ASN A 70 12.42 -12.29 -11.53
CA ASN A 70 12.08 -12.01 -10.15
C ASN A 70 10.60 -11.64 -10.07
N ALA A 71 10.02 -11.64 -8.86
CA ALA A 71 8.69 -11.07 -8.67
C ALA A 71 8.64 -9.62 -9.19
N ASN A 72 7.52 -9.24 -9.82
CA ASN A 72 7.27 -7.89 -10.33
C ASN A 72 8.20 -7.40 -11.45
N TRP A 73 8.80 -8.31 -12.22
CA TRP A 73 9.69 -7.94 -13.32
C TRP A 73 9.01 -7.14 -14.45
N LEU A 74 7.68 -7.15 -14.53
CA LEU A 74 6.90 -6.30 -15.45
C LEU A 74 6.57 -4.91 -14.87
N SER A 75 7.02 -4.57 -13.66
CA SER A 75 6.84 -3.25 -13.04
C SER A 75 7.18 -2.05 -13.95
N PRO A 76 8.30 -2.05 -14.70
CA PRO A 76 8.62 -0.93 -15.58
C PRO A 76 7.64 -0.74 -16.75
N LEU A 77 6.89 -1.79 -17.13
CA LEU A 77 5.84 -1.71 -18.14
C LEU A 77 4.55 -1.14 -17.55
N ILE A 78 4.24 -1.45 -16.29
CA ILE A 78 3.06 -0.96 -15.57
C ILE A 78 3.23 0.52 -15.23
N ASN A 79 4.42 0.89 -14.74
CA ASN A 79 4.79 2.26 -14.35
C ASN A 79 5.32 3.07 -15.54
N PHE A 80 4.95 2.73 -16.77
CA PHE A 80 5.45 3.42 -17.95
C PHE A 80 4.75 4.78 -18.09
N ASP A 81 5.52 5.84 -18.33
CA ASP A 81 5.05 7.25 -18.35
C ASP A 81 4.09 7.61 -19.51
N HIS A 82 3.59 6.62 -20.25
CA HIS A 82 2.62 6.81 -21.33
C HIS A 82 1.50 5.76 -21.27
N PRO A 83 0.29 6.09 -21.75
CA PRO A 83 -0.80 5.12 -21.82
C PRO A 83 -0.44 3.91 -22.70
N LEU A 84 -0.36 2.74 -22.07
CA LEU A 84 -0.17 1.46 -22.73
C LEU A 84 -1.39 0.57 -22.52
N THR A 85 -1.79 -0.17 -23.55
CA THR A 85 -2.76 -1.28 -23.41
C THR A 85 -2.00 -2.59 -23.47
N THR A 86 -1.96 -3.31 -22.36
CA THR A 86 -1.26 -4.59 -22.25
C THR A 86 -2.25 -5.73 -22.16
N ALA A 87 -2.07 -6.76 -23.00
CA ALA A 87 -2.86 -7.98 -22.96
C ALA A 87 -1.96 -9.18 -22.70
N MET A 88 -2.36 -10.00 -21.73
CA MET A 88 -1.70 -11.23 -21.32
C MET A 88 -2.63 -12.40 -21.61
N TYR A 89 -2.13 -13.39 -22.35
CA TYR A 89 -2.86 -14.60 -22.68
C TYR A 89 -2.14 -15.79 -22.06
N ILE A 90 -2.91 -16.64 -21.38
CA ILE A 90 -2.41 -17.78 -20.63
C ILE A 90 -3.19 -19.01 -21.10
N TYR A 91 -2.51 -19.93 -21.76
CA TYR A 91 -3.09 -21.17 -22.25
C TYR A 91 -2.48 -22.36 -21.49
N PRO A 92 -3.24 -23.08 -20.67
CA PRO A 92 -2.74 -24.30 -20.05
C PRO A 92 -2.47 -25.34 -21.14
N VAL A 93 -1.37 -26.08 -21.00
CA VAL A 93 -1.01 -27.16 -21.92
C VAL A 93 -1.04 -28.49 -21.17
N GLU A 94 -1.59 -29.53 -21.79
CA GLU A 94 -1.63 -30.86 -21.19
C GLU A 94 -0.20 -31.41 -21.00
N GLY A 95 0.10 -31.88 -19.79
CA GLY A 95 1.47 -32.26 -19.42
C GLY A 95 2.05 -33.43 -20.21
N LYS A 96 1.22 -34.28 -20.83
CA LYS A 96 1.68 -35.47 -21.55
C LYS A 96 2.48 -35.12 -22.81
N ASP A 97 1.96 -34.22 -23.64
CA ASP A 97 2.58 -33.84 -24.91
C ASP A 97 3.91 -33.12 -24.68
N ILE A 98 3.97 -32.25 -23.66
CA ILE A 98 5.20 -31.53 -23.31
C ILE A 98 6.24 -32.46 -22.71
N MET A 99 5.84 -33.42 -21.87
CA MET A 99 6.79 -34.37 -21.30
C MET A 99 7.47 -35.20 -22.39
N ASP A 100 6.75 -35.59 -23.43
CA ASP A 100 7.30 -36.34 -24.56
C ASP A 100 8.21 -35.47 -25.42
N ASP A 101 7.84 -34.21 -25.67
CA ASP A 101 8.70 -33.24 -26.37
C ASP A 101 9.98 -32.92 -25.58
N LEU A 102 9.86 -32.73 -24.26
CA LEU A 102 10.99 -32.44 -23.38
C LEU A 102 11.93 -33.63 -23.29
N ARG A 103 11.41 -34.87 -23.23
CA ARG A 103 12.21 -36.10 -23.32
C ARG A 103 12.99 -36.19 -24.63
N ARG A 104 12.33 -35.90 -25.76
CA ARG A 104 12.99 -35.85 -27.07
C ARG A 104 14.12 -34.83 -27.09
N LYS A 105 13.90 -33.61 -26.58
CA LYS A 105 14.94 -32.56 -26.52
C LYS A 105 16.08 -32.87 -25.56
N VAL A 106 15.80 -33.49 -24.42
CA VAL A 106 16.83 -34.00 -23.51
C VAL A 106 17.70 -35.03 -24.23
N GLY A 107 17.09 -35.98 -24.95
CA GLY A 107 17.82 -36.99 -25.73
C GLY A 107 18.68 -36.38 -26.86
N GLU A 108 18.17 -35.39 -27.58
CA GLU A 108 18.95 -34.65 -28.59
C GLU A 108 20.17 -33.96 -27.98
N MET A 109 20.00 -33.25 -26.86
CA MET A 109 21.10 -32.56 -26.16
C MET A 109 22.13 -33.54 -25.59
N GLU A 110 21.69 -34.69 -25.05
CA GLU A 110 22.60 -35.74 -24.58
C GLU A 110 23.41 -36.34 -25.73
N ALA A 111 22.77 -36.61 -26.87
CA ALA A 111 23.43 -37.13 -28.05
C ALA A 111 24.45 -36.13 -28.64
N GLU A 112 24.12 -34.83 -28.64
CA GLU A 112 25.03 -33.76 -29.07
C GLU A 112 26.29 -33.73 -28.19
N ILE A 113 26.12 -33.69 -26.86
CA ILE A 113 27.22 -33.68 -25.89
C ILE A 113 28.06 -34.94 -26.00
N GLN A 114 27.43 -36.11 -26.15
CA GLN A 114 28.12 -37.39 -26.31
C GLN A 114 28.93 -37.42 -27.61
N SER A 115 28.35 -36.97 -28.74
CA SER A 115 29.03 -36.94 -30.04
C SER A 115 30.24 -36.01 -30.03
N ASP A 116 30.14 -34.85 -29.39
CA ASP A 116 31.28 -33.94 -29.23
C ASP A 116 32.38 -34.57 -28.38
N THR A 117 32.02 -35.22 -27.27
CA THR A 117 32.96 -35.89 -26.37
C THR A 117 33.68 -37.05 -27.07
N GLU A 118 32.96 -37.87 -27.84
CA GLU A 118 33.52 -38.98 -28.64
C GLU A 118 34.47 -38.49 -29.74
N ARG A 119 34.20 -37.31 -30.31
CA ARG A 119 35.07 -36.66 -31.31
C ARG A 119 36.26 -35.92 -30.66
N GLY A 120 36.46 -36.04 -29.36
CA GLY A 120 37.52 -35.35 -28.61
C GLY A 120 37.34 -33.83 -28.55
N ARG A 121 36.14 -33.33 -28.82
CA ARG A 121 35.79 -31.90 -28.71
C ARG A 121 35.26 -31.61 -27.32
N ILE A 122 35.51 -30.38 -26.85
CA ILE A 122 34.87 -29.88 -25.64
C ILE A 122 33.43 -29.56 -25.99
N ALA A 123 32.49 -30.32 -25.43
CA ALA A 123 31.06 -30.05 -25.60
C ALA A 123 30.70 -28.63 -25.16
N ASP A 124 29.85 -27.96 -25.94
CA ASP A 124 29.44 -26.57 -25.71
C ASP A 124 28.88 -26.38 -24.29
N PRO A 125 29.49 -25.51 -23.46
CA PRO A 125 28.98 -25.17 -22.15
C PRO A 125 27.51 -24.73 -22.17
N ALA A 126 27.04 -24.07 -23.23
CA ALA A 126 25.65 -23.66 -23.35
C ALA A 126 24.69 -24.85 -23.47
N THR A 127 25.05 -25.88 -24.24
CA THR A 127 24.24 -27.11 -24.38
C THR A 127 24.18 -27.89 -23.06
N LYS A 128 25.28 -27.97 -22.30
CA LYS A 128 25.29 -28.60 -20.96
C LYS A 128 24.33 -27.93 -19.99
N VAL A 129 24.35 -26.60 -19.97
CA VAL A 129 23.47 -25.81 -19.09
C VAL A 129 22.00 -25.98 -19.48
N LYS A 130 21.68 -25.96 -20.78
CA LYS A 130 20.30 -26.24 -21.27
C LYS A 130 19.82 -27.63 -20.86
N LEU A 131 20.70 -28.63 -20.93
CA LEU A 131 20.38 -30.00 -20.51
C LEU A 131 20.06 -30.08 -19.01
N GLU A 132 20.85 -29.40 -18.17
CA GLU A 132 20.63 -29.35 -16.73
C GLU A 132 19.26 -28.71 -16.40
N ASP A 133 18.93 -27.58 -17.01
CA ASP A 133 17.65 -26.90 -16.84
C ASP A 133 16.48 -27.77 -17.31
N ALA A 134 16.62 -28.41 -18.48
CA ALA A 134 15.59 -29.30 -19.01
C ALA A 134 15.33 -30.51 -18.09
N LYS A 135 16.37 -31.09 -17.50
CA LYS A 135 16.23 -32.19 -16.52
C LYS A 135 15.57 -31.74 -15.22
N LYS A 136 15.91 -30.55 -14.72
CA LYS A 136 15.25 -29.95 -13.54
C LYS A 136 13.77 -29.75 -13.81
N LEU A 137 13.43 -29.12 -14.94
CA LEU A 137 12.05 -28.86 -15.34
C LEU A 137 11.28 -30.17 -15.51
N GLN A 138 11.85 -31.16 -16.22
CA GLN A 138 11.26 -32.49 -16.37
C GLN A 138 10.93 -33.15 -15.02
N THR A 139 11.82 -33.01 -14.04
CA THR A 139 11.62 -33.55 -12.69
C THR A 139 10.46 -32.86 -11.96
N GLN A 140 10.35 -31.53 -12.07
CA GLN A 140 9.27 -30.77 -11.42
C GLN A 140 7.90 -31.07 -12.04
N LEU A 141 7.84 -31.24 -13.36
CA LEU A 141 6.62 -31.65 -14.06
C LEU A 141 6.19 -33.06 -13.67
N ALA A 142 7.13 -34.01 -13.63
CA ALA A 142 6.84 -35.38 -13.24
C ALA A 142 6.29 -35.47 -11.80
N LYS A 143 6.71 -34.56 -10.91
CA LYS A 143 6.22 -34.44 -9.53
C LYS A 143 4.87 -33.73 -9.43
N GLY A 144 4.39 -33.09 -10.49
CA GLY A 144 3.20 -32.24 -10.48
C GLY A 144 3.37 -30.95 -9.67
N ALA A 145 4.62 -30.52 -9.41
CA ALA A 145 4.91 -29.27 -8.71
C ALA A 145 4.78 -28.04 -9.63
N GLU A 146 5.02 -28.25 -10.93
CA GLU A 146 4.89 -27.24 -11.98
C GLU A 146 3.89 -27.72 -13.05
N HIS A 147 3.21 -26.76 -13.66
CA HIS A 147 2.41 -26.96 -14.87
C HIS A 147 2.99 -26.11 -15.99
N PHE A 148 2.71 -26.47 -17.24
CA PHE A 148 3.14 -25.68 -18.40
C PHE A 148 2.00 -24.85 -18.95
N PHE A 149 2.37 -23.65 -19.37
CA PHE A 149 1.50 -22.71 -20.03
C PHE A 149 2.16 -22.17 -21.28
N GLN A 150 1.37 -21.89 -22.29
CA GLN A 150 1.74 -20.99 -23.37
C GLN A 150 1.30 -19.58 -22.99
N PHE A 151 2.27 -18.67 -22.88
CA PHE A 151 2.09 -17.29 -22.48
C PHE A 151 2.30 -16.33 -23.66
N GLY A 152 1.32 -15.49 -23.94
CA GLY A 152 1.40 -14.39 -24.92
C GLY A 152 1.34 -13.04 -24.22
N LEU A 153 2.23 -12.12 -24.58
CA LEU A 153 2.27 -10.75 -24.06
C LEU A 153 2.29 -9.76 -25.22
N TYR A 154 1.30 -8.88 -25.25
CA TYR A 154 1.08 -7.90 -26.31
C TYR A 154 0.88 -6.52 -25.71
N ILE A 155 1.48 -5.50 -26.33
CA ILE A 155 1.50 -4.13 -25.81
C ILE A 155 1.13 -3.20 -26.94
N THR A 156 0.02 -2.48 -26.82
CA THR A 156 -0.40 -1.47 -27.78
C THR A 156 -0.09 -0.07 -27.26
N VAL A 157 0.70 0.64 -28.04
CA VAL A 157 1.04 2.05 -27.86
C VAL A 157 0.04 2.90 -28.64
N THR A 158 -0.42 3.99 -28.04
CA THR A 158 -1.30 4.97 -28.68
C THR A 158 -0.67 6.35 -28.63
N ALA A 159 -0.77 7.12 -29.73
CA ALA A 159 -0.25 8.49 -29.81
C ALA A 159 -1.11 9.37 -30.72
N LYS A 160 -0.94 10.70 -30.65
CA LYS A 160 -1.66 11.65 -31.51
C LYS A 160 -0.95 11.93 -32.82
N THR A 161 0.36 11.72 -32.87
CA THR A 161 1.18 11.89 -34.07
C THR A 161 2.04 10.66 -34.32
N LEU A 162 2.45 10.46 -35.58
CA LEU A 162 3.34 9.36 -35.95
C LEU A 162 4.74 9.51 -35.31
N GLU A 163 5.23 10.74 -35.17
CA GLU A 163 6.50 11.05 -34.50
C GLU A 163 6.48 10.62 -33.03
N GLU A 164 5.42 11.00 -32.31
CA GLU A 164 5.20 10.58 -30.93
C GLU A 164 5.04 9.06 -30.82
N LEU A 165 4.29 8.43 -31.72
CA LEU A 165 4.15 6.96 -31.76
C LEU A 165 5.52 6.28 -31.86
N ASN A 166 6.38 6.75 -32.77
CA ASN A 166 7.72 6.20 -32.97
C ASN A 166 8.59 6.37 -31.72
N LYS A 167 8.56 7.56 -31.10
CA LYS A 167 9.29 7.83 -29.86
C LYS A 167 8.84 6.91 -28.71
N ILE A 168 7.54 6.83 -28.45
CA ILE A 168 6.99 6.01 -27.36
C ILE A 168 7.24 4.52 -27.63
N THR A 169 7.11 4.08 -28.89
CA THR A 169 7.45 2.70 -29.28
C THR A 169 8.90 2.36 -28.95
N GLN A 170 9.83 3.24 -29.32
CA GLN A 170 11.25 3.04 -29.06
C GLN A 170 11.54 3.01 -27.55
N GLN A 171 10.95 3.93 -26.78
CA GLN A 171 11.05 3.94 -25.32
C GLN A 171 10.52 2.64 -24.71
N ALA A 172 9.35 2.16 -25.13
CA ALA A 172 8.77 0.91 -24.64
C ALA A 172 9.68 -0.28 -24.97
N GLN A 173 10.22 -0.37 -26.19
CA GLN A 173 11.19 -1.41 -26.56
C GLN A 173 12.49 -1.31 -25.76
N SER A 174 12.99 -0.10 -25.48
CA SER A 174 14.18 0.11 -24.65
C SER A 174 13.95 -0.31 -23.21
N THR A 175 12.79 0.03 -22.62
CA THR A 175 12.40 -0.39 -21.27
C THR A 175 12.27 -1.91 -21.17
N LEU A 176 11.67 -2.56 -22.17
CA LEU A 176 11.60 -4.02 -22.22
C LEU A 176 12.99 -4.63 -22.45
N GLY A 177 13.82 -4.02 -23.29
CA GLY A 177 15.18 -4.46 -23.58
C GLY A 177 16.11 -4.42 -22.36
N SER A 178 15.96 -3.44 -21.46
CA SER A 178 16.73 -3.39 -20.21
C SER A 178 16.39 -4.55 -19.26
N LEU A 179 15.20 -5.12 -19.39
CA LEU A 179 14.74 -6.34 -18.71
C LEU A 179 15.09 -7.63 -19.48
N LEU A 180 15.89 -7.52 -20.54
CA LEU A 180 16.22 -8.62 -21.48
C LEU A 180 14.98 -9.21 -22.18
N ILE A 181 13.91 -8.43 -22.31
CA ILE A 181 12.69 -8.78 -23.03
C ILE A 181 12.80 -8.30 -24.47
N ILE A 182 12.51 -9.18 -25.43
CA ILE A 182 12.60 -8.86 -26.86
C ILE A 182 11.21 -8.60 -27.40
N ALA A 183 10.83 -7.32 -27.47
CA ALA A 183 9.57 -6.86 -28.05
C ALA A 183 9.75 -6.38 -29.50
N LYS A 184 8.86 -6.81 -30.39
CA LYS A 184 8.89 -6.48 -31.83
C LYS A 184 7.54 -5.93 -32.29
N PRO A 185 7.51 -4.94 -33.19
CA PRO A 185 6.27 -4.52 -33.84
C PRO A 185 5.65 -5.68 -34.61
N ALA A 186 4.32 -5.82 -34.52
CA ALA A 186 3.55 -6.77 -35.32
C ALA A 186 3.37 -6.27 -36.77
N SER A 187 4.49 -5.97 -37.44
CA SER A 187 4.47 -5.44 -38.79
C SER A 187 3.74 -6.39 -39.75
N LEU A 188 2.96 -5.83 -40.68
CA LEU A 188 2.05 -6.53 -41.59
C LEU A 188 0.86 -7.26 -40.91
N GLN A 189 0.77 -7.24 -39.59
CA GLN A 189 -0.31 -7.85 -38.81
C GLN A 189 -0.92 -6.87 -37.81
N ILE A 190 -0.75 -5.56 -38.01
CA ILE A 190 -1.06 -4.55 -37.01
C ILE A 190 -2.55 -4.51 -36.65
N GLU A 191 -3.43 -4.77 -37.61
CA GLU A 191 -4.88 -4.85 -37.39
C GLU A 191 -5.23 -6.00 -36.45
N GLN A 192 -4.66 -7.19 -36.69
CA GLN A 192 -4.85 -8.35 -35.84
C GLN A 192 -4.24 -8.14 -34.47
N ALA A 193 -3.08 -7.49 -34.41
CA ALA A 193 -2.38 -7.18 -33.18
C ALA A 193 -3.16 -6.20 -32.29
N PHE A 194 -3.70 -5.13 -32.85
CA PHE A 194 -4.59 -4.21 -32.14
C PHE A 194 -5.83 -4.93 -31.62
N LYS A 195 -6.42 -5.77 -32.46
CA LYS A 195 -7.56 -6.61 -32.11
C LYS A 195 -7.27 -7.61 -30.99
N THR A 196 -6.03 -8.09 -30.86
CA THR A 196 -5.57 -8.96 -29.76
C THR A 196 -5.51 -8.23 -28.42
N THR A 197 -5.29 -6.92 -28.40
CA THR A 197 -5.23 -6.14 -27.14
C THR A 197 -6.56 -5.56 -26.71
N LEU A 198 -7.61 -5.69 -27.52
CA LEU A 198 -8.97 -5.33 -27.14
C LEU A 198 -9.49 -6.25 -26.02
N PRO A 199 -10.41 -5.76 -25.16
CA PRO A 199 -10.98 -6.52 -24.05
C PRO A 199 -12.03 -7.56 -24.50
N THR A 200 -11.74 -8.28 -25.59
CA THR A 200 -12.56 -9.36 -26.14
C THR A 200 -12.01 -10.75 -25.81
N ALA A 201 -10.91 -10.82 -25.06
CA ALA A 201 -10.24 -12.06 -24.64
C ALA A 201 -9.98 -13.03 -25.81
N HIS A 202 -9.50 -12.50 -26.93
CA HIS A 202 -9.29 -13.28 -28.15
C HIS A 202 -7.92 -12.97 -28.76
N ASP A 203 -6.99 -13.91 -28.61
CA ASP A 203 -5.65 -13.81 -29.19
C ASP A 203 -5.69 -14.17 -30.68
N ARG A 204 -5.53 -13.16 -31.53
CA ARG A 204 -5.47 -13.32 -32.99
C ARG A 204 -4.06 -13.54 -33.52
N LEU A 205 -3.03 -13.31 -32.71
CA LEU A 205 -1.64 -13.46 -33.13
C LEU A 205 -1.08 -14.83 -32.75
N MET A 206 -1.50 -15.39 -31.62
CA MET A 206 -1.05 -16.69 -31.10
C MET A 206 0.49 -16.79 -31.03
N ILE A 207 1.17 -15.67 -30.75
CA ILE A 207 2.61 -15.62 -30.56
C ILE A 207 2.90 -15.88 -29.08
N THR A 208 3.02 -17.16 -28.73
CA THR A 208 3.20 -17.60 -27.35
C THR A 208 4.60 -18.16 -27.07
N ARG A 209 4.96 -18.22 -25.79
CA ARG A 209 6.15 -18.89 -25.27
C ARG A 209 5.78 -19.80 -24.12
N ASN A 210 6.49 -20.93 -24.03
CA ASN A 210 6.30 -21.85 -22.92
C ASN A 210 6.84 -21.23 -21.64
N MET A 211 6.04 -21.26 -20.57
CA MET A 211 6.40 -20.87 -19.21
C MET A 211 5.89 -21.92 -18.22
N ASP A 212 6.61 -22.10 -17.12
CA ASP A 212 6.16 -22.88 -15.97
C ASP A 212 5.26 -22.04 -15.05
N THR A 213 4.59 -22.68 -14.09
CA THR A 213 3.68 -22.02 -13.15
C THR A 213 4.41 -20.92 -12.38
N THR A 214 5.62 -21.20 -11.88
CA THR A 214 6.40 -20.24 -11.09
C THR A 214 6.75 -18.99 -11.89
N SER A 215 7.32 -19.14 -13.10
CA SER A 215 7.65 -17.97 -13.93
C SER A 215 6.41 -17.17 -14.31
N LEU A 216 5.32 -17.86 -14.64
CA LEU A 216 4.05 -17.20 -14.98
C LEU A 216 3.48 -16.40 -13.79
N ALA A 217 3.52 -16.95 -12.59
CA ALA A 217 3.02 -16.27 -11.39
C ALA A 217 3.74 -14.92 -11.14
N THR A 218 5.03 -14.83 -11.48
CA THR A 218 5.79 -13.58 -11.33
C THR A 218 5.36 -12.46 -12.29
N THR A 219 4.56 -12.78 -13.32
CA THR A 219 4.02 -11.78 -14.27
C THR A 219 2.88 -10.95 -13.67
N PHE A 220 2.33 -11.38 -12.52
CA PHE A 220 1.21 -10.69 -11.90
C PHE A 220 1.61 -9.26 -11.49
N PRO A 221 0.91 -8.22 -11.99
CA PRO A 221 1.39 -6.83 -11.94
C PRO A 221 1.25 -6.13 -10.57
N PHE A 222 0.56 -6.74 -9.59
CA PHE A 222 0.20 -6.07 -8.34
C PHE A 222 0.88 -6.71 -7.12
N THR A 223 2.19 -6.57 -6.99
CA THR A 223 2.93 -7.09 -5.83
C THR A 223 3.29 -6.03 -4.79
N SER A 224 3.10 -4.73 -5.07
CA SER A 224 3.37 -3.65 -4.11
C SER A 224 2.07 -3.05 -3.58
N SER A 225 1.89 -3.10 -2.26
CA SER A 225 0.92 -2.30 -1.54
C SER A 225 1.37 -0.83 -1.60
N GLU A 226 0.71 -0.01 -2.41
CA GLU A 226 0.87 1.45 -2.34
C GLU A 226 0.13 1.96 -1.11
N LEU A 227 0.85 2.59 -0.17
CA LEU A 227 0.24 3.28 0.97
C LEU A 227 -0.11 4.71 0.56
N THR A 228 -1.00 4.82 -0.42
CA THR A 228 -1.44 6.11 -0.96
C THR A 228 -2.95 6.15 -1.04
N GLN A 229 -3.53 7.14 -0.38
CA GLN A 229 -4.95 7.45 -0.40
C GLN A 229 -5.21 8.66 -1.30
N ASN A 230 -6.47 8.81 -1.72
CA ASN A 230 -6.92 9.97 -2.50
C ASN A 230 -7.08 11.24 -1.65
N GLN A 231 -6.91 11.16 -0.33
CA GLN A 231 -7.08 12.25 0.63
C GLN A 231 -6.01 12.18 1.73
N GLY A 232 -5.78 13.32 2.39
CA GLY A 232 -4.87 13.46 3.51
C GLY A 232 -3.63 14.30 3.21
N VAL A 233 -2.61 14.16 4.04
CA VAL A 233 -1.37 14.94 3.92
C VAL A 233 -0.32 14.15 3.15
N LEU A 234 0.47 14.85 2.35
CA LEU A 234 1.66 14.27 1.73
C LEU A 234 2.69 13.97 2.82
N TYR A 235 3.15 12.73 2.94
CA TYR A 235 4.24 12.32 3.84
C TYR A 235 5.58 12.31 3.12
N GLY A 236 5.60 11.90 1.85
CA GLY A 236 6.84 11.79 1.11
C GLY A 236 6.65 11.18 -0.28
N ILE A 237 7.76 10.68 -0.83
CA ILE A 237 7.81 10.03 -2.13
C ILE A 237 8.34 8.61 -1.89
N ASN A 238 7.68 7.64 -2.50
CA ASN A 238 8.15 6.26 -2.50
C ASN A 238 9.41 6.17 -3.38
N GLU A 239 10.54 5.80 -2.78
CA GLU A 239 11.83 5.75 -3.48
C GLU A 239 11.90 4.67 -4.57
N HIS A 240 11.02 3.66 -4.54
CA HIS A 240 11.04 2.57 -5.51
C HIS A 240 10.35 2.92 -6.83
N ASN A 241 9.24 3.66 -6.78
CA ASN A 241 8.41 3.95 -7.95
C ASN A 241 8.13 5.44 -8.17
N GLY A 242 8.64 6.33 -7.30
CA GLY A 242 8.44 7.78 -7.41
C GLY A 242 7.01 8.24 -7.09
N SER A 243 6.12 7.34 -6.66
CA SER A 243 4.74 7.69 -6.30
C SER A 243 4.71 8.55 -5.02
N LEU A 244 3.67 9.39 -4.91
CA LEU A 244 3.44 10.18 -3.70
C LEU A 244 2.84 9.30 -2.61
N ILE A 245 3.33 9.45 -1.38
CA ILE A 245 2.73 8.84 -0.18
C ILE A 245 1.80 9.87 0.44
N ILE A 246 0.51 9.74 0.17
CA ILE A 246 -0.55 10.62 0.70
C ILE A 246 -1.42 9.79 1.63
N LEU A 247 -1.62 10.28 2.87
CA LEU A 247 -2.35 9.52 3.88
C LEU A 247 -3.18 10.46 4.76
N ASP A 248 -4.44 10.13 4.94
CA ASP A 248 -5.27 10.69 6.01
C ASP A 248 -5.18 9.75 7.22
N ARG A 249 -4.38 10.15 8.20
CA ARG A 249 -4.18 9.37 9.42
C ARG A 249 -5.46 9.28 10.26
N PHE A 250 -6.33 10.26 10.18
CA PHE A 250 -7.57 10.28 10.97
C PHE A 250 -8.68 9.41 10.36
N SER A 251 -8.55 9.01 9.10
CA SER A 251 -9.46 8.04 8.47
C SER A 251 -9.14 6.58 8.83
N MET A 252 -8.03 6.32 9.53
CA MET A 252 -7.62 4.98 9.93
C MET A 252 -8.36 4.54 11.20
N GLU A 253 -8.42 3.22 11.45
CA GLU A 253 -8.99 2.67 12.70
C GLU A 253 -8.30 3.24 13.95
N ASN A 254 -7.00 3.53 13.84
CA ASN A 254 -6.23 4.19 14.88
C ASN A 254 -5.37 5.30 14.27
N ALA A 255 -5.59 6.53 14.74
CA ALA A 255 -4.88 7.71 14.27
C ALA A 255 -3.52 7.93 14.95
N ASN A 256 -3.05 7.06 15.84
CA ASN A 256 -1.79 7.27 16.54
C ASN A 256 -0.58 7.09 15.60
N MET A 257 0.44 7.93 15.78
CA MET A 257 1.70 7.87 15.02
C MET A 257 2.89 7.86 15.97
N VAL A 258 3.86 6.98 15.69
CA VAL A 258 5.13 6.92 16.42
C VAL A 258 6.27 7.13 15.43
N ILE A 259 7.16 8.08 15.73
CA ILE A 259 8.29 8.44 14.86
C ILE A 259 9.60 8.07 15.55
N PHE A 260 10.37 7.18 14.94
CA PHE A 260 11.70 6.79 15.39
C PHE A 260 12.78 7.39 14.49
N ALA A 261 13.76 8.07 15.08
CA ALA A 261 14.83 8.71 14.34
C ALA A 261 16.07 8.91 15.23
N LYS A 262 17.25 8.79 14.63
CA LYS A 262 18.50 9.25 15.26
C LYS A 262 18.55 10.78 15.27
N SER A 263 19.32 11.36 16.18
CA SER A 263 19.56 12.82 16.16
C SER A 263 20.13 13.24 14.79
N GLY A 264 19.59 14.33 14.24
CA GLY A 264 19.94 14.84 12.90
C GLY A 264 19.29 14.12 11.72
N ALA A 265 18.52 13.05 11.92
CA ALA A 265 17.87 12.31 10.81
C ALA A 265 16.60 12.96 10.24
N GLY A 266 16.27 14.20 10.67
CA GLY A 266 15.11 14.93 10.16
C GLY A 266 13.79 14.72 10.93
N LYS A 267 13.82 14.16 12.14
CA LYS A 267 12.63 13.98 13.00
C LYS A 267 11.81 15.27 13.13
N SER A 268 12.44 16.33 13.61
CA SER A 268 11.76 17.62 13.86
C SER A 268 11.30 18.26 12.54
N TYR A 269 12.02 18.04 11.44
CA TYR A 269 11.59 18.51 10.13
C TYR A 269 10.29 17.82 9.69
N LEU A 270 10.24 16.49 9.79
CA LEU A 270 9.04 15.70 9.44
C LEU A 270 7.83 16.13 10.28
N VAL A 271 7.99 16.24 11.61
CA VAL A 271 6.90 16.62 12.52
C VAL A 271 6.41 18.04 12.26
N LYS A 272 7.31 19.01 12.05
CA LYS A 272 6.94 20.39 11.72
C LYS A 272 6.17 20.48 10.41
N LEU A 273 6.60 19.69 9.42
CA LEU A 273 5.95 19.66 8.11
C LEU A 273 4.58 18.98 8.15
N GLU A 274 4.44 17.88 8.91
CA GLU A 274 3.15 17.25 9.15
C GLU A 274 2.21 18.19 9.90
N ALA A 275 2.66 18.83 10.98
CA ALA A 275 1.86 19.79 11.74
C ALA A 275 1.36 20.95 10.86
N LEU A 276 2.23 21.53 10.03
CA LEU A 276 1.86 22.57 9.06
C LEU A 276 0.80 22.09 8.07
N ARG A 277 0.97 20.89 7.53
CA ARG A 277 0.02 20.31 6.57
C ARG A 277 -1.32 20.01 7.25
N SER A 278 -1.31 19.46 8.46
CA SER A 278 -2.51 19.18 9.24
C SER A 278 -3.29 20.45 9.59
N LEU A 279 -2.60 21.56 9.92
CA LEU A 279 -3.25 22.87 10.11
C LEU A 279 -3.99 23.36 8.86
N MET A 280 -3.55 23.00 7.65
CA MET A 280 -4.27 23.34 6.40
C MET A 280 -5.57 22.56 6.22
N PHE A 281 -5.77 21.48 6.99
CA PHE A 281 -7.00 20.69 7.06
C PHE A 281 -7.76 20.98 8.37
N ASP A 282 -7.63 22.21 8.91
CA ASP A 282 -8.32 22.68 10.11
C ASP A 282 -8.09 21.79 11.36
N THR A 283 -6.93 21.12 11.43
CA THR A 283 -6.58 20.29 12.59
C THR A 283 -6.01 21.16 13.71
N GLU A 284 -6.49 20.97 14.94
CA GLU A 284 -5.88 21.58 16.12
C GLU A 284 -4.59 20.84 16.49
N VAL A 285 -3.49 21.57 16.65
CA VAL A 285 -2.17 21.01 16.91
C VAL A 285 -1.64 21.51 18.25
N ILE A 286 -1.45 20.59 19.20
CA ILE A 286 -0.86 20.84 20.51
C ILE A 286 0.50 20.14 20.58
N ILE A 287 1.56 20.89 20.87
CA ILE A 287 2.94 20.38 20.93
C ILE A 287 3.52 20.59 22.33
N ILE A 288 3.97 19.51 22.95
CA ILE A 288 4.78 19.57 24.18
C ILE A 288 6.25 19.60 23.75
N ASP A 289 6.89 20.75 23.91
CA ASP A 289 8.22 21.03 23.38
C ASP A 289 9.25 21.28 24.50
N PRO A 290 9.93 20.23 25.02
CA PRO A 290 10.94 20.40 26.05
C PRO A 290 12.24 21.03 25.55
N GLU A 291 12.47 21.05 24.22
CA GLU A 291 13.72 21.51 23.59
C GLU A 291 13.60 22.93 22.99
N ASN A 292 12.44 23.57 23.11
CA ASN A 292 12.12 24.89 22.52
C ASN A 292 12.38 24.97 20.99
N GLU A 293 12.17 23.87 20.27
CA GLU A 293 12.37 23.81 18.81
C GLU A 293 11.20 24.38 17.99
N TYR A 294 10.01 24.53 18.58
CA TYR A 294 8.76 24.82 17.88
C TYR A 294 8.24 26.26 18.07
N GLN A 295 8.86 27.06 18.94
CA GLN A 295 8.44 28.45 19.19
C GLN A 295 8.27 29.27 17.90
N LYS A 296 9.31 29.28 17.05
CA LYS A 296 9.29 30.03 15.77
C LYS A 296 8.18 29.56 14.84
N LEU A 297 7.89 28.26 14.83
CA LEU A 297 6.82 27.70 14.01
C LEU A 297 5.45 28.15 14.53
N CYS A 298 5.26 28.03 15.85
CA CYS A 298 4.03 28.46 16.53
C CYS A 298 3.72 29.93 16.23
N GLU A 299 4.71 30.82 16.36
CA GLU A 299 4.58 32.25 16.04
C GLU A 299 4.26 32.47 14.55
N ALA A 300 4.92 31.74 13.64
CA ALA A 300 4.73 31.90 12.20
C ALA A 300 3.31 31.51 11.72
N VAL A 301 2.66 30.58 12.40
CA VAL A 301 1.27 30.17 12.09
C VAL A 301 0.22 30.92 12.90
N GLY A 302 0.64 31.93 13.69
CA GLY A 302 -0.27 32.68 14.56
C GLY A 302 -0.79 31.89 15.77
N GLY A 303 -0.10 30.82 16.16
CA GLY A 303 -0.42 29.99 17.31
C GLY A 303 -0.04 30.65 18.65
N GLN A 304 -0.43 29.99 19.74
CA GLN A 304 -0.13 30.43 21.10
C GLN A 304 1.04 29.62 21.68
N TYR A 305 2.17 30.29 21.93
CA TYR A 305 3.29 29.70 22.65
C TYR A 305 3.18 29.95 24.15
N ILE A 306 3.11 28.88 24.95
CA ILE A 306 3.01 28.95 26.42
C ILE A 306 4.33 28.48 27.03
N ASN A 307 5.06 29.41 27.65
CA ASN A 307 6.31 29.12 28.34
C ASN A 307 6.04 28.80 29.82
N PHE A 308 6.63 27.72 30.33
CA PHE A 308 6.54 27.28 31.74
C PHE A 308 7.84 27.52 32.54
N SER A 309 8.64 28.52 32.17
CA SER A 309 9.82 28.91 32.96
C SER A 309 9.44 29.47 34.33
N PHE A 310 10.38 29.48 35.28
CA PHE A 310 10.13 29.96 36.65
C PHE A 310 9.63 31.42 36.71
N SER A 311 10.06 32.26 35.76
CA SER A 311 9.64 33.66 35.64
C SER A 311 8.42 33.86 34.74
N ALA A 312 7.88 32.79 34.13
CA ALA A 312 6.72 32.90 33.26
C ALA A 312 5.44 33.18 34.04
N LYS A 313 4.51 33.87 33.38
CA LYS A 313 3.17 34.13 33.94
C LYS A 313 2.30 32.87 33.94
N ALA A 314 2.50 31.98 32.97
CA ALA A 314 1.73 30.76 32.85
C ALA A 314 2.20 29.73 33.88
N LYS A 315 1.26 29.19 34.64
CA LYS A 315 1.49 28.15 35.65
C LYS A 315 0.38 27.12 35.52
N ILE A 316 0.73 25.84 35.66
CA ILE A 316 -0.24 24.76 35.77
C ILE A 316 -0.35 24.38 37.24
N ASN A 317 -1.57 24.42 37.79
CA ASN A 317 -1.82 23.85 39.09
C ASN A 317 -2.17 22.37 38.93
N PRO A 318 -1.34 21.42 39.39
CA PRO A 318 -1.62 20.00 39.25
C PRO A 318 -2.83 19.56 40.07
N PHE A 319 -3.37 20.39 40.97
CA PHE A 319 -4.58 20.14 41.76
C PHE A 319 -5.87 20.64 41.08
N ASP A 320 -5.80 21.29 39.92
CA ASP A 320 -7.00 21.78 39.22
C ASP A 320 -7.89 20.61 38.78
N LEU A 321 -9.15 20.60 39.23
CA LEU A 321 -10.15 19.61 38.81
C LEU A 321 -10.66 19.94 37.40
N SER A 322 -10.99 18.89 36.64
CA SER A 322 -11.69 19.06 35.36
C SER A 322 -13.02 19.76 35.62
N GLN A 323 -13.37 20.72 34.77
CA GLN A 323 -14.70 21.36 34.81
C GLN A 323 -15.75 20.56 34.02
N ILE A 324 -15.32 19.50 33.33
CA ILE A 324 -16.20 18.62 32.55
C ILE A 324 -16.76 17.58 33.52
N TYR A 325 -18.07 17.60 33.75
CA TYR A 325 -18.74 16.62 34.59
C TYR A 325 -19.18 15.43 33.73
N GLU A 326 -18.66 14.24 34.03
CA GLU A 326 -19.17 12.98 33.50
C GLU A 326 -20.02 12.23 34.54
N GLU A 327 -21.26 11.92 34.19
CA GLU A 327 -22.20 11.25 35.08
C GLU A 327 -21.68 9.85 35.48
N GLY A 328 -21.52 9.61 36.78
CA GLY A 328 -21.01 8.34 37.32
C GLY A 328 -19.50 8.29 37.59
N GLN A 329 -18.73 9.32 37.27
CA GLN A 329 -17.30 9.39 37.58
C GLN A 329 -17.02 10.34 38.77
N SER A 330 -16.15 9.90 39.70
CA SER A 330 -15.64 10.76 40.76
C SER A 330 -14.41 11.51 40.27
N GLU A 331 -14.60 12.73 39.77
CA GLU A 331 -13.53 13.65 39.33
C GLU A 331 -12.45 13.81 40.40
N LEU A 332 -12.85 14.06 41.65
CA LEU A 332 -11.91 14.14 42.77
C LEU A 332 -11.13 12.83 42.95
N GLY A 333 -11.79 11.67 42.80
CA GLY A 333 -11.12 10.37 42.88
C GLY A 333 -10.07 10.16 41.79
N GLN A 334 -10.41 10.47 40.54
CA GLN A 334 -9.45 10.40 39.42
C GLN A 334 -8.29 11.37 39.60
N LYS A 335 -8.59 12.57 40.10
CA LYS A 335 -7.57 13.57 40.39
C LYS A 335 -6.61 13.12 41.49
N VAL A 336 -7.11 12.52 42.56
CA VAL A 336 -6.28 11.94 43.61
C VAL A 336 -5.35 10.87 43.02
N LEU A 337 -5.86 9.98 42.16
CA LEU A 337 -5.03 8.98 41.47
C LEU A 337 -3.95 9.61 40.56
N SER A 338 -4.31 10.66 39.82
CA SER A 338 -3.36 11.41 38.98
C SER A 338 -2.27 12.09 39.81
N LEU A 339 -2.65 12.71 40.93
CA LEU A 339 -1.71 13.32 41.87
C LEU A 339 -0.79 12.29 42.51
N HIS A 340 -1.28 11.10 42.85
CA HIS A 340 -0.43 10.00 43.32
C HIS A 340 0.65 9.63 42.29
N SER A 341 0.25 9.44 41.03
CA SER A 341 1.18 9.15 39.93
C SER A 341 2.22 10.28 39.77
N LEU A 342 1.79 11.54 39.83
CA LEU A 342 2.69 12.69 39.78
C LEU A 342 3.67 12.70 40.96
N PHE A 343 3.20 12.51 42.19
CA PHE A 343 4.05 12.55 43.37
C PHE A 343 5.01 11.37 43.46
N LYS A 344 4.65 10.20 42.94
CA LYS A 344 5.60 9.08 42.76
C LYS A 344 6.75 9.46 41.84
N ILE A 345 6.49 10.17 40.74
CA ILE A 345 7.54 10.68 39.84
C ILE A 345 8.41 11.73 40.56
N ILE A 346 7.78 12.64 41.30
CA ILE A 346 8.46 13.76 41.99
C ILE A 346 9.32 13.31 43.17
N MET A 347 8.85 12.34 43.95
CA MET A 347 9.45 11.90 45.23
C MET A 347 10.27 10.61 45.13
N GLY A 348 10.21 9.91 43.99
CA GLY A 348 10.90 8.65 43.77
C GLY A 348 10.24 7.49 44.52
N GLN A 349 11.03 6.71 45.27
CA GLN A 349 10.52 5.56 46.01
C GLN A 349 9.65 6.01 47.20
N ILE A 350 8.40 5.54 47.22
CA ILE A 350 7.41 5.76 48.28
C ILE A 350 7.02 4.39 48.84
N SER A 351 7.12 4.21 50.16
CA SER A 351 6.70 2.99 50.85
C SER A 351 5.17 2.88 50.94
N PRO A 352 4.58 1.69 51.16
CA PRO A 352 3.13 1.54 51.31
C PRO A 352 2.54 2.40 52.44
N GLN A 353 3.30 2.63 53.51
CA GLN A 353 2.89 3.49 54.61
C GLN A 353 2.86 4.97 54.18
N GLU A 354 3.91 5.44 53.48
CA GLU A 354 3.96 6.80 52.94
C GLU A 354 2.88 7.01 51.86
N GLU A 355 2.56 6.00 51.05
CA GLU A 355 1.50 6.07 50.04
C GLU A 355 0.11 6.24 50.68
N ALA A 356 -0.20 5.45 51.71
CA ALA A 356 -1.44 5.60 52.48
C ALA A 356 -1.52 6.96 53.20
N LEU A 357 -0.39 7.49 53.65
CA LEU A 357 -0.33 8.81 54.27
C LEU A 357 -0.55 9.92 53.25
N LEU A 358 0.11 9.85 52.10
CA LEU A 358 -0.05 10.79 50.99
C LEU A 358 -1.50 10.85 50.51
N ASP A 359 -2.18 9.71 50.42
CA ASP A 359 -3.60 9.64 50.07
C ASP A 359 -4.48 10.44 51.04
N ARG A 360 -4.32 10.17 52.34
CA ARG A 360 -5.02 10.91 53.41
C ARG A 360 -4.71 12.40 53.33
N ALA A 361 -3.44 12.77 53.13
CA ALA A 361 -3.01 14.16 53.06
C ALA A 361 -3.63 14.89 51.86
N ILE A 362 -3.65 14.29 50.66
CA ILE A 362 -4.29 14.88 49.47
C ILE A 362 -5.78 15.10 49.72
N ILE A 363 -6.49 14.10 50.24
CA ILE A 363 -7.93 14.22 50.54
C ILE A 363 -8.19 15.31 51.58
N MET A 364 -7.39 15.39 52.63
CA MET A 364 -7.49 16.45 53.64
C MET A 364 -7.23 17.83 53.04
N THR A 365 -6.28 17.94 52.11
CA THR A 365 -5.94 19.20 51.42
C THR A 365 -7.14 19.73 50.62
N TYR A 366 -7.83 18.87 49.86
CA TYR A 366 -9.08 19.27 49.17
C TYR A 366 -10.20 19.63 50.17
N ARG A 367 -10.36 18.85 51.24
CA ARG A 367 -11.37 19.13 52.27
C ARG A 367 -11.17 20.48 52.95
N GLN A 368 -9.93 20.93 53.16
CA GLN A 368 -9.64 22.26 53.72
C GLN A 368 -10.09 23.40 52.79
N LYS A 369 -10.11 23.18 51.47
CA LYS A 369 -10.72 24.11 50.50
C LYS A 369 -12.23 23.91 50.35
N GLY A 370 -12.83 23.04 51.17
CA GLY A 370 -14.25 22.70 51.13
C GLY A 370 -14.65 21.89 49.90
N ILE A 371 -13.70 21.23 49.25
CA ILE A 371 -13.91 20.33 48.10
C ILE A 371 -14.03 18.90 48.63
N THR A 372 -15.07 18.20 48.21
CA THR A 372 -15.43 16.86 48.67
C THR A 372 -15.84 15.97 47.49
N PRO A 373 -16.11 14.68 47.70
CA PRO A 373 -16.64 13.82 46.65
C PRO A 373 -17.98 14.29 46.07
N ASP A 374 -18.71 15.18 46.75
CA ASP A 374 -19.90 15.83 46.19
C ASP A 374 -19.51 16.73 44.99
N PRO A 375 -19.98 16.45 43.76
CA PRO A 375 -19.69 17.24 42.57
C PRO A 375 -20.06 18.72 42.72
N GLY A 376 -21.08 19.05 43.52
CA GLY A 376 -21.48 20.43 43.78
C GLY A 376 -20.37 21.27 44.44
N THR A 377 -19.45 20.63 45.16
CA THR A 377 -18.34 21.30 45.87
C THR A 377 -17.09 21.51 45.01
N GLN A 378 -16.99 20.83 43.86
CA GLN A 378 -15.77 20.73 43.05
C GLN A 378 -15.53 21.93 42.11
N LYS A 379 -16.41 22.95 42.18
CA LYS A 379 -16.25 24.24 41.49
C LYS A 379 -15.48 25.28 42.33
N LYS A 380 -15.13 24.96 43.57
CA LYS A 380 -14.37 25.85 44.46
C LYS A 380 -12.92 25.94 44.00
N GLU A 381 -12.22 26.98 44.50
CA GLU A 381 -10.79 27.16 44.23
C GLU A 381 -10.01 25.92 44.73
N PRO A 382 -9.31 25.21 43.83
CA PRO A 382 -8.57 24.01 44.19
C PRO A 382 -7.36 24.36 45.07
N PRO A 383 -6.85 23.37 45.83
CA PRO A 383 -5.66 23.58 46.63
C PRO A 383 -4.42 23.82 45.76
N LEU A 384 -3.38 24.35 46.39
CA LEU A 384 -2.05 24.48 45.83
C LEU A 384 -1.11 23.46 46.48
N LEU A 385 0.07 23.27 45.87
CA LEU A 385 1.11 22.40 46.44
C LEU A 385 1.53 22.84 47.85
N GLU A 386 1.51 24.14 48.13
CA GLU A 386 1.79 24.69 49.46
C GLU A 386 0.76 24.23 50.51
N ASP A 387 -0.51 24.07 50.13
CA ASP A 387 -1.55 23.58 51.04
C ASP A 387 -1.28 22.12 51.43
N LEU A 388 -0.89 21.27 50.46
CA LEU A 388 -0.51 19.89 50.73
C LEU A 388 0.71 19.80 51.64
N TYR A 389 1.72 20.64 51.40
CA TYR A 389 2.90 20.73 52.26
C TYR A 389 2.53 21.08 53.72
N LYS A 390 1.65 22.07 53.91
CA LYS A 390 1.16 22.45 55.25
C LYS A 390 0.39 21.32 55.92
N VAL A 391 -0.43 20.57 55.18
CA VAL A 391 -1.15 19.41 55.70
C VAL A 391 -0.18 18.33 56.16
N LEU A 392 0.82 17.98 55.35
CA LEU A 392 1.82 16.96 55.70
C LEU A 392 2.63 17.34 56.95
N VAL A 393 3.06 18.60 57.07
CA VAL A 393 3.75 19.10 58.27
C VAL A 393 2.87 19.01 59.52
N GLY A 394 1.55 19.19 59.37
CA GLY A 394 0.59 19.14 60.48
C GLY A 394 0.15 17.74 60.91
N MET A 395 0.56 16.66 60.23
CA MET A 395 0.12 15.30 60.55
C MET A 395 0.88 14.64 61.72
N GLU A 396 1.94 15.26 62.26
CA GLU A 396 2.73 14.80 63.42
C GLU A 396 3.19 13.32 63.34
N GLU A 397 3.34 12.78 62.13
CA GLU A 397 3.85 11.42 61.84
C GLU A 397 5.23 11.53 61.16
N ALA A 398 6.21 10.73 61.58
CA ALA A 398 7.57 10.75 61.00
C ALA A 398 7.60 10.49 59.48
N ALA A 399 6.67 9.68 58.97
CA ALA A 399 6.51 9.45 57.54
C ALA A 399 5.97 10.69 56.80
N ALA A 400 5.11 11.49 57.44
CA ALA A 400 4.59 12.74 56.88
C ALA A 400 5.69 13.81 56.81
N GLU A 401 6.52 13.92 57.84
CA GLU A 401 7.68 14.81 57.85
C GLU A 401 8.66 14.48 56.72
N SER A 402 8.93 13.19 56.48
CA SER A 402 9.76 12.75 55.36
C SER A 402 9.19 13.16 54.00
N LEU A 403 7.88 12.99 53.79
CA LEU A 403 7.20 13.41 52.56
C LEU A 403 7.20 14.93 52.39
N ALA A 404 6.95 15.68 53.47
CA ALA A 404 6.98 17.13 53.47
C ALA A 404 8.38 17.67 53.10
N ALA A 405 9.44 17.09 53.67
CA ALA A 405 10.82 17.47 53.36
C ALA A 405 11.15 17.27 51.87
N ARG A 406 10.64 16.20 51.24
CA ARG A 406 10.82 15.96 49.79
C ARG A 406 10.08 16.99 48.92
N LEU A 407 8.96 17.54 49.42
CA LEU A 407 8.18 18.58 48.72
C LEU A 407 8.71 19.99 48.92
N GLU A 408 9.46 20.24 50.00
CA GLU A 408 9.88 21.58 50.41
C GLU A 408 10.55 22.37 49.27
N LYS A 409 11.44 21.71 48.50
CA LYS A 409 12.14 22.35 47.37
C LYS A 409 11.20 22.87 46.27
N TYR A 410 10.01 22.29 46.11
CA TYR A 410 9.02 22.72 45.12
C TYR A 410 8.08 23.81 45.64
N VAL A 411 8.04 24.02 46.96
CA VAL A 411 7.18 25.02 47.62
C VAL A 411 7.96 26.29 47.95
N LYS A 412 9.13 26.15 48.58
CA LYS A 412 9.98 27.29 49.00
C LYS A 412 10.96 27.74 47.91
N GLY A 413 11.15 26.92 46.87
CA GLY A 413 12.17 27.11 45.84
C GLY A 413 13.55 26.68 46.30
N SER A 414 14.42 26.34 45.35
CA SER A 414 15.85 26.14 45.62
C SER A 414 16.53 27.50 45.73
N SER A 415 16.75 27.98 46.95
CA SER A 415 17.71 29.05 47.23
C SER A 415 19.14 28.53 47.22
#